data_AF-W2HGB2-F1
#
_entry.id   AF-W2HGB2-F1
#
_cell.length_a   1.000
_cell.length_b   1.000
_cell.length_c   1.000
_cell.angle_alpha   90.00
_cell.angle_beta   90.00
_cell.angle_gamma   90.00
#
_symmetry.space_group_name_H-M   'P 1'
#
loop_
_entity.id
_entity.type
_entity.pdbx_description
1 polymer ?
#
loop_
_entity_poly.entity_id
_entity_poly.type
_entity_poly.pdbx_seq_one_letter_code
_entity_poly.pdbx_strand_id
1 'polypeptide(L)'
;MAPAPSSLLRAVNEDRQVLTSRVCVRDDQLMLKTVYSLATRTGSAVINASTQGQLPQQASTAFHEAVELLAAFVTTFSKTDQFVFHLASMRRMYLDLVAIGTNLDRAVLCAGLNAKINARDWKKQLDADREKEEEELSARAAKKALPFARNMLPHEPMEALTLLKFEIDFFTPGNTAKHVASMKKVFFSVVRSSNGRVAKIPDWYIPPYAVNYSRDKVMYGS
;
A
#
# COMPACT_ATOMS: atom_id res chain seq x y z
N MET A 1 23.21 0.69 25.61
CA MET A 1 22.31 0.11 26.63
C MET A 1 21.07 -0.43 25.92
N ALA A 2 20.71 -1.69 26.13
CA ALA A 2 19.45 -2.22 25.62
C ALA A 2 18.27 -1.62 26.41
N PRO A 3 17.14 -1.28 25.76
CA PRO A 3 15.97 -0.71 26.42
C PRO A 3 15.36 -1.70 27.43
N ALA A 4 14.79 -1.17 28.51
CA ALA A 4 14.15 -2.01 29.53
C ALA A 4 12.92 -2.74 28.95
N PRO A 5 12.62 -3.99 29.36
CA PRO A 5 11.50 -4.77 28.82
C PRO A 5 10.14 -4.05 28.87
N SER A 6 9.92 -3.22 29.91
CA SER A 6 8.71 -2.40 30.07
C SER A 6 8.56 -1.29 29.02
N SER A 7 9.67 -0.77 28.50
CA SER A 7 9.66 0.26 27.44
C SER A 7 9.32 -0.31 26.07
N LEU A 8 9.78 -1.53 25.77
CA LEU A 8 9.46 -2.23 24.51
C LEU A 8 7.98 -2.63 24.46
N LEU A 9 7.43 -3.14 25.56
CA LEU A 9 6.01 -3.45 25.65
C LEU A 9 5.13 -2.21 25.46
N ARG A 10 5.56 -1.05 25.98
CA ARG A 10 4.85 0.22 25.77
C ARG A 10 4.85 0.60 24.29
N ALA A 11 6.01 0.56 23.62
CA ALA A 11 6.13 0.88 22.20
C ALA A 11 5.21 0.02 21.31
N VAL A 12 5.18 -1.30 21.53
CA VAL A 12 4.29 -2.20 20.76
C VAL A 12 2.80 -1.89 21.01
N ASN A 13 2.43 -1.46 22.22
CA ASN A 13 1.06 -1.02 22.50
C ASN A 13 0.70 0.31 21.81
N GLU A 14 1.63 1.25 21.76
CA GLU A 14 1.48 2.51 21.01
C GLU A 14 1.29 2.21 19.50
N ASP A 15 2.11 1.33 18.92
CA ASP A 15 1.98 0.88 17.53
C ASP A 15 0.61 0.24 17.26
N ARG A 16 0.08 -0.55 18.19
CA ARG A 16 -1.28 -1.11 18.07
C ARG A 16 -2.36 -0.03 18.11
N GLN A 17 -2.18 1.02 18.91
CA GLN A 17 -3.09 2.16 18.91
C GLN A 17 -3.02 2.92 17.58
N VAL A 18 -1.83 3.06 16.98
CA VAL A 18 -1.66 3.63 15.64
C VAL A 18 -2.44 2.83 14.60
N LEU A 19 -2.32 1.49 14.62
CA LEU A 19 -3.10 0.62 13.74
C LEU A 19 -4.61 0.87 13.87
N THR A 20 -5.12 1.01 15.09
CA THR A 20 -6.58 1.16 15.31
C THR A 20 -7.07 2.58 14.98
N SER A 21 -6.24 3.60 15.20
CA SER A 21 -6.64 5.01 15.07
C SER A 21 -6.37 5.63 13.70
N ARG A 22 -5.32 5.16 13.00
CA ARG A 22 -4.86 5.76 11.73
C ARG A 22 -5.12 4.88 10.50
N VAL A 23 -5.37 3.58 10.68
CA VAL A 23 -5.64 2.65 9.56
C VAL A 23 -7.13 2.35 9.48
N CYS A 24 -7.80 3.00 8.54
CA CYS A 24 -9.18 2.66 8.15
C CYS A 24 -9.13 1.76 6.91
N VAL A 25 -9.67 0.54 7.04
CA VAL A 25 -9.75 -0.43 5.94
C VAL A 25 -11.20 -0.54 5.48
N ARG A 26 -11.45 -0.23 4.21
CA ARG A 26 -12.77 -0.41 3.59
C ARG A 26 -12.96 -1.84 3.10
N ASP A 27 -14.22 -2.24 2.93
CA ASP A 27 -14.57 -3.58 2.47
C ASP A 27 -14.08 -3.90 1.05
N ASP A 28 -13.87 -2.87 0.21
CA ASP A 28 -13.37 -3.01 -1.16
C ASP A 28 -11.83 -3.03 -1.26
N GLN A 29 -11.11 -2.85 -0.15
CA GLN A 29 -9.64 -2.85 -0.10
C GLN A 29 -9.11 -4.21 0.40
N LEU A 30 -9.29 -5.25 -0.42
CA LEU A 30 -8.96 -6.64 -0.10
C LEU A 30 -7.48 -6.83 0.26
N MET A 31 -6.56 -6.30 -0.56
CA MET A 31 -5.12 -6.39 -0.35
C MET A 31 -4.71 -5.77 1.01
N LEU A 32 -5.23 -4.57 1.29
CA LEU A 32 -4.96 -3.88 2.55
C LEU A 32 -5.53 -4.66 3.75
N LYS A 33 -6.74 -5.22 3.60
CA LYS A 33 -7.39 -6.04 4.64
C LYS A 33 -6.55 -7.24 5.05
N THR A 34 -5.92 -7.91 4.09
CA THR A 34 -5.02 -9.04 4.37
C THR A 34 -3.81 -8.65 5.20
N VAL A 35 -3.12 -7.56 4.83
CA VAL A 35 -1.93 -7.10 5.58
C VAL A 35 -2.31 -6.47 6.92
N TYR A 36 -3.42 -5.74 7.00
CA TYR A 36 -3.92 -5.20 8.26
C TYR A 36 -4.29 -6.30 9.27
N SER A 37 -4.94 -7.37 8.81
CA SER A 37 -5.22 -8.56 9.63
C SER A 37 -3.95 -9.24 10.11
N LEU A 38 -2.92 -9.34 9.27
CA LEU A 38 -1.60 -9.82 9.68
C LEU A 38 -0.95 -8.92 10.74
N ALA A 39 -0.99 -7.60 10.56
CA ALA A 39 -0.43 -6.64 11.51
C ALA A 39 -1.09 -6.74 12.88
N THR A 40 -2.43 -6.83 12.91
CA THR A 40 -3.21 -6.96 14.15
C THR A 40 -2.89 -8.25 14.91
N ARG A 41 -2.80 -9.38 14.18
CA ARG A 41 -2.40 -10.68 14.75
C ARG A 41 -0.97 -10.66 15.28
N THR A 42 -0.04 -10.09 14.51
CA THR A 42 1.37 -9.96 14.88
C THR A 42 1.52 -9.13 16.15
N GLY A 43 0.92 -7.94 16.21
CA GLY A 43 0.97 -7.08 17.40
C GLY A 43 0.43 -7.78 18.64
N SER A 44 -0.70 -8.49 18.52
CA SER A 44 -1.28 -9.26 19.62
C SER A 44 -0.35 -10.37 20.11
N ALA A 45 0.30 -11.10 19.19
CA ALA A 45 1.20 -12.18 19.53
C ALA A 45 2.53 -11.68 20.15
N VAL A 46 3.07 -10.56 19.64
CA VAL A 46 4.26 -9.89 20.19
C VAL A 46 3.99 -9.41 21.62
N ILE A 47 2.83 -8.81 21.89
CA ILE A 47 2.41 -8.42 23.25
C ILE A 47 2.33 -9.65 24.17
N ASN A 48 1.67 -10.72 23.72
CA ASN A 48 1.54 -11.94 24.52
C ASN A 48 2.90 -12.62 24.80
N ALA A 49 3.84 -12.55 23.86
CA ALA A 49 5.20 -13.05 24.08
C ALA A 49 5.95 -12.20 25.12
N SER A 50 5.74 -10.87 25.08
CA SER A 50 6.33 -9.92 26.01
C SER A 50 5.82 -10.08 27.45
N THR A 51 4.59 -10.56 27.64
CA THR A 51 4.05 -10.85 28.99
C THR A 51 4.56 -12.18 29.55
N GLN A 52 5.03 -13.08 28.69
CA GLN A 52 5.56 -14.41 29.05
C GLN A 52 7.11 -14.45 29.16
N GLY A 53 7.81 -13.38 28.80
CA GLY A 53 9.28 -13.31 28.82
C GLY A 53 9.82 -11.97 28.28
N GLN A 54 11.13 -11.87 28.03
CA GLN A 54 11.70 -10.66 27.42
C GLN A 54 11.43 -10.64 25.92
N LEU A 55 10.76 -9.59 25.44
CA LEU A 55 10.61 -9.33 24.01
C LEU A 55 11.95 -8.91 23.40
N PRO A 56 12.42 -9.58 22.34
CA PRO A 56 13.62 -9.15 21.62
C PRO A 56 13.42 -7.75 21.03
N GLN A 57 14.36 -6.84 21.26
CA GLN A 57 14.33 -5.47 20.71
C GLN A 57 14.10 -5.47 19.20
N GLN A 58 14.73 -6.40 18.49
CA GLN A 58 14.58 -6.57 17.03
C GLN A 58 13.13 -6.84 16.60
N ALA A 59 12.36 -7.60 17.40
CA ALA A 59 10.96 -7.86 17.11
C ALA A 59 10.10 -6.61 17.27
N SER A 60 10.35 -5.83 18.32
CA SER A 60 9.70 -4.53 18.53
C SER A 60 10.02 -3.54 17.41
N THR A 61 11.29 -3.43 17.00
CA THR A 61 11.70 -2.53 15.92
C THR A 61 11.08 -2.94 14.58
N ALA A 62 11.10 -4.22 14.22
CA ALA A 62 10.51 -4.69 12.98
C ALA A 62 8.97 -4.48 12.95
N PHE A 63 8.30 -4.65 14.08
CA PHE A 63 6.86 -4.37 14.19
C PHE A 63 6.56 -2.89 14.02
N HIS A 64 7.31 -2.02 14.71
CA HIS A 64 7.19 -0.57 14.59
C HIS A 64 7.38 -0.09 13.14
N GLU A 65 8.44 -0.55 12.47
CA GLU A 65 8.69 -0.25 11.05
C GLU A 65 7.51 -0.67 10.15
N ALA A 66 6.91 -1.84 10.40
CA ALA A 66 5.76 -2.30 9.63
C ALA A 66 4.52 -1.42 9.86
N VAL A 67 4.27 -0.97 11.09
CA VAL A 67 3.13 -0.11 11.44
C VAL A 67 3.29 1.28 10.84
N GLU A 68 4.48 1.87 10.90
CA GLU A 68 4.77 3.16 10.26
C GLU A 68 4.59 3.10 8.74
N LEU A 69 5.09 2.04 8.10
CA LEU A 69 4.88 1.82 6.67
C LEU A 69 3.40 1.63 6.33
N LEU A 70 2.62 0.94 7.17
CA LEU A 70 1.19 0.76 6.95
C LEU A 70 0.41 2.07 7.12
N ALA A 71 0.77 2.89 8.11
CA ALA A 71 0.18 4.22 8.28
C ALA A 71 0.51 5.15 7.09
N ALA A 72 1.75 5.11 6.59
CA ALA A 72 2.16 5.83 5.39
C ALA A 72 1.44 5.32 4.13
N PHE A 73 1.28 4.00 4.00
CA PHE A 73 0.53 3.37 2.92
C PHE A 73 -0.90 3.90 2.89
N VAL A 74 -1.60 3.83 4.03
CA VAL A 74 -2.98 4.33 4.11
C VAL A 74 -3.01 5.81 3.80
N THR A 75 -2.13 6.63 4.36
CA THR A 75 -2.08 8.07 4.05
C THR A 75 -1.89 8.37 2.55
N THR A 76 -1.13 7.53 1.84
CA THR A 76 -0.85 7.68 0.41
C THR A 76 -2.03 7.23 -0.45
N PHE A 77 -2.64 6.09 -0.13
CA PHE A 77 -3.65 5.45 -0.97
C PHE A 77 -5.11 5.66 -0.49
N SER A 78 -5.33 6.19 0.72
CA SER A 78 -6.66 6.59 1.25
C SER A 78 -7.15 7.92 0.71
N LYS A 79 -6.26 8.76 0.17
CA LYS A 79 -6.63 10.06 -0.42
C LYS A 79 -7.33 9.92 -1.76
N THR A 80 -7.44 8.72 -2.30
CA THR A 80 -7.82 8.50 -3.69
C THR A 80 -8.99 7.55 -3.82
N ASP A 81 -10.20 8.11 -3.81
CA ASP A 81 -11.41 7.48 -4.37
C ASP A 81 -11.42 7.50 -5.90
N GLN A 82 -10.33 8.00 -6.50
CA GLN A 82 -10.15 8.14 -7.92
C GLN A 82 -9.74 6.81 -8.55
N PHE A 83 -10.69 6.17 -9.24
CA PHE A 83 -10.52 4.93 -9.98
C PHE A 83 -9.23 4.86 -10.81
N VAL A 84 -8.88 5.93 -11.55
CA VAL A 84 -7.71 5.94 -12.44
C VAL A 84 -6.40 5.89 -11.66
N PHE A 85 -6.33 6.59 -10.52
CA PHE A 85 -5.16 6.53 -9.65
C PHE A 85 -4.99 5.14 -9.05
N HIS A 86 -6.07 4.55 -8.55
CA HIS A 86 -6.03 3.20 -7.98
C HIS A 86 -5.65 2.16 -9.04
N LEU A 87 -6.25 2.26 -10.25
CA LEU A 87 -5.87 1.42 -11.40
C LEU A 87 -4.39 1.53 -11.74
N ALA A 88 -3.82 2.75 -11.80
CA ALA A 88 -2.41 2.93 -12.11
C ALA A 88 -1.49 2.45 -10.95
N SER A 89 -1.95 2.58 -9.71
CA SER A 89 -1.11 2.33 -8.53
C SER A 89 -1.09 0.88 -8.05
N MET A 90 -1.90 -0.02 -8.62
CA MET A 90 -2.04 -1.42 -8.19
C MET A 90 -0.72 -2.13 -7.94
N ARG A 91 0.22 -2.06 -8.90
CA ARG A 91 1.55 -2.67 -8.77
C ARG A 91 2.31 -2.11 -7.57
N ARG A 92 2.33 -0.78 -7.43
CA ARG A 92 3.06 -0.14 -6.33
C ARG A 92 2.43 -0.49 -4.99
N MET A 93 1.10 -0.43 -4.90
CA MET A 93 0.35 -0.81 -3.71
C MET A 93 0.69 -2.24 -3.27
N TYR A 94 0.67 -3.19 -4.20
CA TYR A 94 1.04 -4.57 -3.93
C TYR A 94 2.48 -4.70 -3.40
N LEU A 95 3.45 -4.02 -4.02
CA LEU A 95 4.85 -4.08 -3.57
C LEU A 95 5.05 -3.49 -2.17
N ASP A 96 4.40 -2.37 -1.87
CA ASP A 96 4.48 -1.75 -0.55
C ASP A 96 3.85 -2.67 0.52
N LEU A 97 2.72 -3.32 0.21
CA LEU A 97 2.07 -4.30 1.08
C LEU A 97 2.92 -5.56 1.29
N VAL A 98 3.63 -6.05 0.26
CA VAL A 98 4.59 -7.15 0.40
C VAL A 98 5.75 -6.76 1.31
N ALA A 99 6.27 -5.54 1.20
CA ALA A 99 7.34 -5.05 2.07
C ALA A 99 6.88 -4.96 3.53
N ILE A 100 5.67 -4.44 3.78
CA ILE A 100 5.06 -4.39 5.12
C ILE A 100 4.90 -5.80 5.69
N GLY A 101 4.31 -6.73 4.93
CA GLY A 101 4.14 -8.12 5.38
C GLY A 101 5.47 -8.83 5.67
N THR A 102 6.51 -8.54 4.88
CA THR A 102 7.86 -9.07 5.12
C THR A 102 8.47 -8.55 6.44
N ASN A 103 8.23 -7.29 6.79
CA ASN A 103 8.63 -6.74 8.09
C ASN A 103 7.85 -7.37 9.25
N LEU A 104 6.56 -7.67 9.05
CA LEU A 104 5.75 -8.41 10.03
C LEU A 104 6.28 -9.84 10.23
N ASP A 105 6.62 -10.56 9.15
CA ASP A 105 7.26 -11.88 9.23
C ASP A 105 8.61 -11.81 9.97
N ARG A 106 9.39 -10.75 9.75
CA ARG A 106 10.63 -10.50 10.52
C ARG A 106 10.34 -10.30 12.01
N ALA A 107 9.30 -9.53 12.36
CA ALA A 107 8.91 -9.34 13.76
C ALA A 107 8.52 -10.66 14.43
N VAL A 108 7.74 -11.50 13.75
CA VAL A 108 7.36 -12.86 14.19
C VAL A 108 8.59 -13.74 14.40
N LEU A 109 9.51 -13.73 13.44
CA LEU A 109 10.72 -14.54 13.48
C LEU A 109 11.63 -14.11 14.63
N CYS A 110 11.88 -12.80 14.77
CA CYS A 110 12.68 -12.25 15.87
C CYS A 110 12.07 -12.54 17.24
N ALA A 111 10.74 -12.64 17.34
CA ALA A 111 10.03 -13.00 18.57
C ALA A 111 9.97 -14.51 18.84
N GLY A 112 10.47 -15.37 17.95
CA GLY A 112 10.38 -16.82 18.08
C GLY A 112 8.95 -17.38 17.90
N LEU A 113 8.09 -16.67 17.18
CA LEU A 113 6.65 -16.96 17.09
C LEU A 113 6.23 -17.72 15.81
N ASN A 114 7.19 -18.22 15.03
CA ASN A 114 6.96 -18.87 13.72
C ASN A 114 5.97 -20.05 13.78
N ALA A 115 5.89 -20.77 14.90
CA ALA A 115 4.95 -21.88 15.07
C ALA A 115 3.50 -21.43 15.36
N LYS A 116 3.31 -20.18 15.81
CA LYS A 116 2.00 -19.62 16.21
C LYS A 116 1.37 -18.73 15.15
N ILE A 117 2.18 -18.12 14.29
CA ILE A 117 1.73 -17.27 13.18
C ILE A 117 2.16 -17.93 11.89
N ASN A 118 1.20 -18.33 11.07
CA ASN A 118 1.46 -18.95 9.78
C ASN A 118 2.01 -17.89 8.80
N ALA A 119 3.32 -17.68 8.83
CA ALA A 119 4.04 -16.61 8.15
C ALA A 119 3.94 -16.67 6.61
N ARG A 120 3.40 -17.73 6.00
CA ARG A 120 3.37 -17.91 4.54
C ARG A 120 1.99 -17.84 3.89
N ASP A 121 0.92 -17.89 4.68
CA ASP A 121 -0.45 -17.90 4.13
C ASP A 121 -0.91 -16.51 3.67
N TRP A 122 -0.42 -15.46 4.32
CA TRP A 122 -0.83 -14.09 4.00
C TRP A 122 -0.41 -13.66 2.61
N LYS A 123 0.75 -14.11 2.11
CA LYS A 123 1.23 -13.73 0.77
C LYS A 123 0.40 -14.34 -0.34
N LYS A 124 0.01 -15.61 -0.19
CA LYS A 124 -0.92 -16.27 -1.11
C LYS A 124 -2.29 -15.58 -1.12
N GLN A 125 -2.77 -15.20 0.06
CA GLN A 125 -4.02 -14.44 0.16
C GLN A 125 -3.88 -13.06 -0.51
N LEU A 126 -2.76 -12.36 -0.30
CA LEU A 126 -2.49 -11.07 -0.93
C LEU A 126 -2.44 -11.17 -2.47
N ASP A 127 -1.84 -12.23 -3.00
CA ASP A 127 -1.81 -12.49 -4.45
C ASP A 127 -3.24 -12.71 -5.00
N ALA A 128 -4.05 -13.52 -4.32
CA ALA A 128 -5.45 -13.75 -4.69
C ALA A 128 -6.31 -12.47 -4.57
N ASP A 129 -6.08 -11.67 -3.54
CA ASP A 129 -6.78 -10.40 -3.34
C ASP A 129 -6.40 -9.38 -4.42
N ARG A 130 -5.12 -9.32 -4.80
CA ARG A 130 -4.64 -8.51 -5.92
C ARG A 130 -5.37 -8.90 -7.20
N GLU A 131 -5.42 -10.18 -7.53
CA GLU A 131 -6.12 -10.66 -8.72
C GLU A 131 -7.58 -10.21 -8.71
N LYS A 132 -8.28 -10.41 -7.58
CA LYS A 132 -9.68 -10.01 -7.45
C LYS A 132 -9.90 -8.50 -7.59
N GLU A 133 -9.07 -7.66 -6.97
CA GLU A 133 -9.12 -6.21 -7.15
C GLU A 133 -8.84 -5.81 -8.62
N GLU A 134 -7.84 -6.42 -9.26
CA GLU A 134 -7.55 -6.18 -10.68
C GLU A 134 -8.75 -6.54 -11.58
N GLU A 135 -9.47 -7.63 -11.27
CA GLU A 135 -10.68 -8.04 -11.97
C GLU A 135 -11.83 -7.05 -11.81
N GLU A 136 -12.07 -6.58 -10.58
CA GLU A 136 -13.09 -5.58 -10.32
C GLU A 136 -12.80 -4.27 -11.05
N LEU A 137 -11.55 -3.81 -11.03
CA LEU A 137 -11.14 -2.60 -11.75
C LEU A 137 -11.29 -2.77 -13.25
N SER A 138 -10.93 -3.93 -13.78
CA SER A 138 -11.10 -4.27 -15.19
C SER A 138 -12.58 -4.28 -15.60
N ALA A 139 -13.45 -4.83 -14.76
CA ALA A 139 -14.90 -4.84 -14.99
C ALA A 139 -15.48 -3.41 -14.93
N ARG A 140 -15.04 -2.59 -13.99
CA ARG A 140 -15.42 -1.16 -13.88
C ARG A 140 -14.95 -0.37 -15.10
N ALA A 141 -13.71 -0.57 -15.56
CA ALA A 141 -13.17 0.00 -16.79
C ALA A 141 -14.01 -0.39 -18.02
N ALA A 142 -14.46 -1.64 -18.11
CA ALA A 142 -15.25 -2.13 -19.22
C ALA A 142 -16.67 -1.54 -19.28
N LYS A 143 -17.31 -1.32 -18.12
CA LYS A 143 -18.70 -0.83 -18.03
C LYS A 143 -18.82 0.70 -18.06
N LYS A 144 -17.79 1.45 -17.63
CA LYS A 144 -17.86 2.91 -17.41
C LYS A 144 -16.53 3.63 -17.71
N ALA A 145 -15.99 3.56 -18.92
CA ALA A 145 -14.74 4.25 -19.25
C ALA A 145 -14.86 5.80 -19.38
N LEU A 146 -16.08 6.32 -19.50
CA LEU A 146 -16.40 7.73 -19.81
C LEU A 146 -16.63 8.69 -18.62
N PRO A 147 -17.08 8.28 -17.42
CA PRO A 147 -17.34 9.23 -16.32
C PRO A 147 -16.08 9.79 -15.64
N PHE A 148 -14.90 9.23 -15.87
CA PHE A 148 -13.67 9.65 -15.20
C PHE A 148 -13.23 11.08 -15.59
N ALA A 149 -13.71 11.62 -16.71
CA ALA A 149 -13.43 12.99 -17.13
C ALA A 149 -14.49 14.00 -16.68
N ARG A 150 -15.66 13.57 -16.19
CA ARG A 150 -16.84 14.45 -16.06
C ARG A 150 -17.02 15.08 -14.67
N ASN A 151 -16.43 14.48 -13.63
CA ASN A 151 -16.57 14.91 -12.23
C ASN A 151 -15.22 15.30 -11.57
N MET A 152 -14.14 15.41 -12.35
CA MET A 152 -12.82 15.77 -11.84
C MET A 152 -12.54 17.26 -12.01
N LEU A 153 -11.74 17.84 -11.12
CA LEU A 153 -11.20 19.18 -11.30
C LEU A 153 -10.35 19.24 -12.58
N PRO A 154 -10.17 20.40 -13.23
CA PRO A 154 -9.54 20.48 -14.55
C PRO A 154 -8.12 19.86 -14.68
N HIS A 155 -7.37 19.74 -13.58
CA HIS A 155 -6.00 19.21 -13.56
C HIS A 155 -5.91 17.71 -13.22
N GLU A 156 -6.85 17.17 -12.44
CA GLU A 156 -6.82 15.79 -11.95
C GLU A 156 -6.84 14.72 -13.05
N PRO A 157 -7.59 14.87 -14.17
CA PRO A 157 -7.55 13.89 -15.26
C PRO A 157 -6.16 13.80 -15.88
N MET A 158 -5.46 14.93 -16.04
CA MET A 158 -4.13 14.94 -16.66
C MET A 158 -3.08 14.30 -15.74
N GLU A 159 -3.14 14.55 -14.44
CA GLU A 159 -2.25 13.90 -13.47
C GLU A 159 -2.46 12.39 -13.42
N ALA A 160 -3.72 11.95 -13.35
CA ALA A 160 -4.06 10.53 -13.31
C ALA A 160 -3.71 9.82 -14.64
N LEU A 161 -3.87 10.49 -15.79
CA LEU A 161 -3.45 9.96 -17.08
C LEU A 161 -1.93 9.91 -17.25
N THR A 162 -1.21 10.90 -16.71
CA THR A 162 0.26 10.91 -16.71
C THR A 162 0.79 9.74 -15.90
N LEU A 163 0.22 9.50 -14.71
CA LEU A 163 0.55 8.35 -13.88
C LEU A 163 0.23 7.01 -14.57
N LEU A 164 -0.95 6.89 -15.17
CA LEU A 164 -1.37 5.70 -15.90
C LEU A 164 -0.45 5.41 -17.10
N LYS A 165 -0.05 6.46 -17.84
CA LYS A 165 0.90 6.34 -18.95
C LYS A 165 2.28 5.91 -18.46
N PHE A 166 2.77 6.51 -17.37
CA PHE A 166 4.04 6.14 -16.75
C PHE A 166 4.08 4.65 -16.39
N GLU A 167 3.02 4.12 -15.79
CA GLU A 167 2.95 2.70 -15.45
C GLU A 167 2.92 1.78 -16.70
N ILE A 168 2.22 2.19 -17.75
CA ILE A 168 2.22 1.47 -19.03
C ILE A 168 3.60 1.47 -19.68
N ASP A 169 4.27 2.63 -19.73
CA ASP A 169 5.52 2.83 -20.46
C ASP A 169 6.71 2.13 -19.75
N PHE A 170 6.76 2.15 -18.41
CA PHE A 170 7.93 1.66 -17.65
C PHE A 170 7.71 0.37 -16.86
N PHE A 171 6.46 0.02 -16.50
CA PHE A 171 6.19 -1.05 -15.54
C PHE A 171 5.23 -2.13 -16.05
N THR A 172 5.10 -2.27 -17.38
CA THR A 172 4.37 -3.39 -17.99
C THR A 172 4.82 -4.77 -17.44
N PRO A 173 6.12 -5.09 -17.26
CA PRO A 173 6.55 -6.41 -16.76
C PRO A 173 6.14 -6.71 -15.30
N GLY A 174 5.86 -5.68 -14.48
CA GLY A 174 5.45 -5.85 -13.08
C GLY A 174 3.94 -6.03 -12.90
N ASN A 175 3.18 -5.93 -13.99
CA ASN A 175 1.73 -6.02 -14.00
C ASN A 175 1.28 -7.30 -14.72
N THR A 176 0.09 -7.80 -14.37
CA THR A 176 -0.52 -8.91 -15.12
C THR A 176 -0.92 -8.42 -16.52
N ALA A 177 -0.87 -9.31 -17.52
CA ALA A 177 -1.25 -8.95 -18.89
C ALA A 177 -2.69 -8.41 -18.98
N LYS A 178 -3.60 -8.99 -18.17
CA LYS A 178 -4.99 -8.56 -18.05
C LYS A 178 -5.09 -7.13 -17.49
N HIS A 179 -4.34 -6.83 -16.44
CA HIS A 179 -4.32 -5.49 -15.85
C HIS A 179 -3.73 -4.44 -16.81
N VAL A 180 -2.65 -4.75 -17.52
CA VAL A 180 -2.06 -3.86 -18.54
C VAL A 180 -3.05 -3.57 -19.67
N ALA A 181 -3.82 -4.57 -20.12
CA ALA A 181 -4.86 -4.36 -21.13
C ALA A 181 -5.96 -3.40 -20.62
N SER A 182 -6.37 -3.54 -19.36
CA SER A 182 -7.33 -2.63 -18.71
C SER A 182 -6.79 -1.21 -18.60
N MET A 183 -5.54 -1.03 -18.17
CA MET A 183 -4.87 0.27 -18.13
C MET A 183 -4.85 0.95 -19.51
N LYS A 184 -4.41 0.23 -20.55
CA LYS A 184 -4.39 0.74 -21.94
C LYS A 184 -5.78 1.13 -22.42
N LYS A 185 -6.79 0.30 -22.14
CA LYS A 185 -8.18 0.58 -22.53
C LYS A 185 -8.70 1.87 -21.90
N VAL A 186 -8.48 2.07 -20.59
CA VAL A 186 -8.88 3.30 -19.88
C VAL A 186 -8.11 4.49 -20.44
N PHE A 187 -6.79 4.38 -20.59
CA PHE A 187 -5.94 5.44 -21.13
C PHE A 187 -6.44 5.92 -22.51
N PHE A 188 -6.60 5.02 -23.48
CA PHE A 188 -7.07 5.38 -24.82
C PHE A 188 -8.51 5.86 -24.85
N SER A 189 -9.36 5.41 -23.92
CA SER A 189 -10.73 5.92 -23.82
C SER A 189 -10.74 7.37 -23.39
N VAL A 190 -10.01 7.71 -22.31
CA VAL A 190 -9.99 9.06 -21.76
C VAL A 190 -9.27 10.04 -22.70
N VAL A 191 -8.17 9.63 -23.32
CA VAL A 191 -7.46 10.43 -24.34
C VAL A 191 -8.39 10.80 -25.51
N ARG A 192 -9.15 9.83 -26.02
CA ARG A 192 -10.11 10.07 -27.11
C ARG A 192 -11.27 10.98 -26.69
N SER A 193 -11.77 10.84 -25.45
CA SER A 193 -12.91 11.63 -24.99
C SER A 193 -12.56 13.07 -24.57
N SER A 194 -11.31 13.32 -24.18
CA SER A 194 -10.86 14.63 -23.67
C SER A 194 -10.20 15.51 -24.73
N ASN A 195 -10.01 15.03 -25.98
CA ASN A 195 -9.11 15.63 -26.97
C ASN A 195 -7.68 15.91 -26.44
N GLY A 196 -7.34 15.34 -25.29
CA GLY A 196 -6.05 15.57 -24.62
C GLY A 196 -4.95 14.76 -25.28
N ARG A 197 -3.74 15.33 -25.35
CA ARG A 197 -2.53 14.61 -25.71
C ARG A 197 -1.67 14.47 -24.46
N VAL A 198 -1.42 13.23 -24.02
CA VAL A 198 -0.41 12.96 -22.98
C VAL A 198 0.94 12.80 -23.69
N ALA A 199 1.85 13.75 -23.45
CA ALA A 199 3.20 13.73 -24.02
C ALA A 199 4.00 12.52 -23.54
N LYS A 200 5.17 12.29 -24.17
CA LYS A 200 6.14 11.30 -23.66
C LYS A 200 6.47 11.63 -22.20
N ILE A 201 6.42 10.63 -21.33
CA ILE A 201 6.77 10.81 -19.93
C ILE A 201 8.28 11.11 -19.84
N PRO A 202 8.70 12.24 -19.24
CA PRO A 202 10.11 12.54 -19.05
C PRO A 202 10.77 11.55 -18.08
N ASP A 203 12.07 11.31 -18.28
CA ASP A 203 12.83 10.39 -17.41
C ASP A 203 12.94 10.90 -15.96
N TRP A 204 12.73 12.20 -15.73
CA TRP A 204 12.72 12.84 -14.40
C TRP A 204 11.33 12.89 -13.75
N TYR A 205 10.29 12.31 -14.37
CA TYR A 205 8.95 12.29 -13.79
C TYR A 205 8.93 11.50 -12.48
N ILE A 206 8.40 12.11 -11.42
CA ILE A 206 8.21 11.48 -10.12
C ILE A 206 6.72 11.20 -9.94
N PRO A 207 6.29 9.93 -9.87
CA PRO A 207 4.89 9.59 -9.70
C PRO A 207 4.36 10.05 -8.33
N PRO A 208 3.07 10.40 -8.18
CA PRO A 208 2.54 10.92 -6.93
C PRO A 208 2.72 9.99 -5.73
N TYR A 209 2.65 8.67 -5.95
CA TYR A 209 2.88 7.69 -4.89
C TYR A 209 4.35 7.61 -4.40
N ALA A 210 5.31 8.17 -5.15
CA ALA A 210 6.71 8.22 -4.75
C ALA A 210 7.03 9.46 -3.92
N VAL A 211 6.13 10.45 -3.92
CA VAL A 211 6.28 11.67 -3.12
C VAL A 211 5.76 11.39 -1.71
N ASN A 212 6.59 10.75 -0.89
CA ASN A 212 6.36 10.67 0.54
C ASN A 212 6.49 12.08 1.13
N TYR A 213 5.39 12.83 1.18
CA TYR A 213 5.32 14.09 1.93
C TYR A 213 5.38 13.79 3.43
N SER A 214 6.56 13.47 3.95
CA SER A 214 6.83 13.62 5.39
C SER A 214 7.07 15.11 5.67
N ARG A 215 5.99 15.90 5.73
CA ARG A 215 6.05 17.31 6.15
C ARG A 215 6.54 17.48 7.59
N ASP A 216 6.60 16.40 8.36
CA ASP A 216 6.99 16.43 9.78
C ASP A 216 8.51 16.43 10.01
N LYS A 217 9.33 16.24 8.98
CA LYS A 217 10.76 16.53 9.08
C LYS A 217 10.99 17.96 8.60
N VAL A 218 10.93 18.89 9.55
CA VAL A 218 11.51 20.23 9.38
C VAL A 218 12.95 20.04 8.91
N MET A 219 13.19 20.31 7.63
CA MET A 219 14.54 20.39 7.10
C MET A 219 15.16 21.64 7.72
N TYR A 220 15.95 21.47 8.78
CA TYR A 220 16.88 22.51 9.18
C TYR A 220 17.90 22.64 8.05
N GLY A 221 17.77 23.72 7.28
CA GLY A 221 18.75 24.10 6.27
C GLY A 221 20.12 24.24 6.94
N SER A 222 21.14 23.71 6.24
CA SER A 222 22.55 23.86 6.62
C SER A 222 22.99 25.32 6.57
#